data_AF-A0A0J6CQG6-F1
#
_entry.id   AF-A0A0J6CQG6-F1
#
_cell.length_a   1.000
_cell.length_b   1.000
_cell.length_c   1.000
_cell.angle_alpha   90.00
_cell.angle_beta   90.00
_cell.angle_gamma   90.00
#
_symmetry.space_group_name_H-M   'P 1'
#
loop_
_entity.id
_entity.type
_entity.pdbx_description
1 polymer ?
#
loop_
_entity_poly.entity_id
_entity_poly.type
_entity_poly.pdbx_seq_one_letter_code
_entity_poly.pdbx_strand_id
1 'polypeptide(L)'
;MEKDTLYKFFDGKASQEEKKAVRAWLEATPQNEKRLFREREFFDAMILSGKTRTATSKKKSRPFYLAIMQEAMKVVAIFAIVITCGVYFYQSEIRKINQSISTITVPAGQRVNLALPDGTSVWLNARSKMSYPAAFTGDKREITLDGEAYFEVSHNTEKPFVVQTSKCNVEVLGTKFNVEAYSDSEDFNAALMEGSVKVINNKNPSGTVLLSPNYMASLKNGKLSASPISDFDIFRWKEGLICFRNMNFEQLMLRFEKCYGIRIVVENKNLIKYVCSGKFRISDGIDNALRILQKDAKYSFERNKDESVIYIK
;
A
#
# COMPACT_ATOMS: atom_id res chain seq x y z
N MET A 1 -7.81 -7.10 -95.57
CA MET A 1 -8.17 -6.62 -94.23
C MET A 1 -6.95 -6.69 -93.32
N GLU A 2 -6.68 -5.63 -92.56
CA GLU A 2 -5.58 -5.60 -91.59
C GLU A 2 -5.91 -6.43 -90.34
N LYS A 3 -4.90 -7.07 -89.74
CA LYS A 3 -5.07 -7.91 -88.55
C LYS A 3 -5.55 -7.13 -87.33
N ASP A 4 -5.11 -5.89 -87.19
CA ASP A 4 -5.51 -5.01 -86.08
C ASP A 4 -7.02 -4.72 -86.10
N THR A 5 -7.58 -4.46 -87.29
CA THR A 5 -9.03 -4.27 -87.48
C THR A 5 -9.82 -5.54 -87.16
N LEU A 6 -9.31 -6.72 -87.55
CA LEU A 6 -9.93 -8.01 -87.19
C LEU A 6 -9.88 -8.27 -85.68
N TYR A 7 -8.78 -7.94 -85.02
CA TYR A 7 -8.65 -8.15 -83.57
C TYR A 7 -9.51 -7.16 -82.77
N LYS A 8 -9.61 -5.90 -83.19
CA LYS A 8 -10.59 -4.95 -82.64
C LYS A 8 -12.02 -5.42 -82.84
N PHE A 9 -12.32 -6.05 -83.99
CA PHE A 9 -13.63 -6.65 -84.25
C PHE A 9 -13.92 -7.84 -83.32
N PHE A 10 -12.94 -8.72 -83.10
CA PHE A 10 -13.04 -9.85 -82.17
C PHE A 10 -13.18 -9.46 -80.70
N ASP A 11 -12.55 -8.36 -80.29
CA ASP A 11 -12.62 -7.76 -78.94
C ASP A 11 -13.86 -6.86 -78.74
N GLY A 12 -14.72 -6.75 -79.76
CA GLY A 12 -15.95 -5.94 -79.72
C GLY A 12 -15.75 -4.42 -79.78
N LYS A 13 -14.51 -3.94 -79.91
CA LYS A 13 -14.11 -2.52 -79.88
C LYS A 13 -14.04 -1.84 -81.26
N ALA A 14 -14.31 -2.57 -82.35
CA ALA A 14 -14.30 -2.00 -83.69
C ALA A 14 -15.38 -0.90 -83.87
N SER A 15 -14.99 0.18 -84.53
CA SER A 15 -15.87 1.29 -84.91
C SER A 15 -16.92 0.84 -85.93
N GLN A 16 -17.94 1.66 -86.18
CA GLN A 16 -18.99 1.30 -87.16
C GLN A 16 -18.46 1.23 -88.60
N GLU A 17 -17.48 2.05 -88.95
CA GLU A 17 -16.80 2.00 -90.25
C GLU A 17 -15.96 0.74 -90.40
N GLU A 18 -15.22 0.36 -89.36
CA GLU A 18 -14.43 -0.87 -89.33
C GLU A 18 -15.32 -2.12 -89.43
N LYS A 19 -16.46 -2.15 -88.72
CA LYS A 19 -17.45 -3.24 -88.81
C LYS A 19 -18.03 -3.39 -90.22
N LYS A 20 -18.35 -2.28 -90.88
CA LYS A 20 -18.81 -2.29 -92.28
C LYS A 20 -17.72 -2.80 -93.23
N ALA A 21 -16.47 -2.36 -93.04
CA ALA A 21 -15.34 -2.82 -93.83
C ALA A 21 -15.09 -4.33 -93.66
N VAL A 22 -15.24 -4.87 -92.44
CA VAL A 22 -15.12 -6.32 -92.18
C VAL A 22 -16.22 -7.11 -92.88
N ARG A 23 -17.48 -6.62 -92.85
CA ARG A 23 -18.58 -7.27 -93.57
C ARG A 23 -18.39 -7.25 -95.08
N ALA A 24 -18.06 -6.10 -95.66
CA ALA A 24 -17.79 -5.99 -97.10
C ALA A 24 -16.60 -6.87 -97.54
N TRP A 25 -15.57 -7.00 -96.70
CA TRP A 25 -14.44 -7.89 -96.94
C TRP A 25 -14.84 -9.38 -96.87
N LEU A 26 -15.72 -9.76 -95.96
CA LEU A 26 -16.23 -11.14 -95.86
C LEU A 26 -17.06 -11.54 -97.08
N GLU A 27 -17.91 -10.63 -97.59
CA GLU A 27 -18.78 -10.87 -98.75
C GLU A 27 -18.02 -10.92 -100.08
N ALA A 28 -16.81 -10.32 -100.15
CA ALA A 28 -16.05 -10.21 -101.40
C ALA A 28 -15.54 -11.56 -101.96
N THR A 29 -15.25 -12.56 -101.11
CA THR A 29 -14.76 -13.87 -101.57
C THR A 29 -14.98 -14.95 -100.50
N PRO A 30 -15.46 -16.16 -100.84
CA PRO A 30 -15.63 -17.27 -99.88
C PRO A 30 -14.35 -17.70 -99.14
N GLN A 31 -13.18 -17.32 -99.65
CA GLN A 31 -11.87 -17.59 -99.02
C GLN A 31 -11.61 -16.70 -97.80
N ASN A 32 -12.24 -15.52 -97.72
CA ASN A 32 -12.06 -14.58 -96.61
C ASN A 32 -12.69 -15.10 -95.32
N GLU A 33 -13.76 -15.87 -95.42
CA GLU A 33 -14.38 -16.55 -94.29
C GLU A 33 -13.41 -17.54 -93.62
N LYS A 34 -12.73 -18.40 -94.41
CA LYS A 34 -11.69 -19.31 -93.90
C LYS A 34 -10.53 -18.57 -93.23
N ARG A 35 -10.17 -17.40 -93.76
CA ARG A 35 -9.11 -16.55 -93.19
C ARG A 35 -9.55 -15.87 -91.89
N LEU A 36 -10.81 -15.46 -91.78
CA LEU A 36 -11.40 -14.92 -90.55
C LEU A 36 -11.35 -15.97 -89.43
N PHE A 37 -11.78 -17.20 -89.72
CA PHE A 37 -11.76 -18.30 -88.74
C PHE A 37 -10.34 -18.60 -88.24
N ARG A 38 -9.35 -18.66 -89.14
CA ARG A 38 -7.94 -18.87 -88.74
C ARG A 38 -7.40 -17.75 -87.84
N GLU A 39 -7.68 -16.49 -88.15
CA GLU A 39 -7.24 -15.37 -87.30
C GLU A 39 -8.03 -15.33 -85.98
N ARG A 40 -9.28 -15.80 -85.95
CA ARG A 40 -10.08 -15.94 -84.72
C ARG A 40 -9.51 -17.00 -83.79
N GLU A 41 -9.16 -18.18 -84.31
CA GLU A 41 -8.50 -19.23 -83.54
C GLU A 41 -7.18 -18.74 -82.93
N PHE A 42 -6.39 -18.00 -83.71
CA PHE A 42 -5.13 -17.43 -83.22
C PHE A 42 -5.35 -16.36 -82.14
N PHE A 43 -6.38 -15.53 -82.29
CA PHE A 43 -6.78 -14.53 -81.29
C PHE A 43 -7.25 -15.19 -79.99
N ASP A 44 -8.10 -16.21 -80.08
CA ASP A 44 -8.59 -16.95 -78.90
C ASP A 44 -7.43 -17.68 -78.18
N ALA A 45 -6.49 -18.27 -78.91
CA ALA A 45 -5.26 -18.84 -78.33
C ALA A 45 -4.36 -17.78 -77.66
N MET A 46 -4.30 -16.56 -78.20
CA MET A 46 -3.56 -15.44 -77.60
C MET A 46 -4.20 -14.95 -76.28
N ILE A 47 -5.54 -14.92 -76.21
CA ILE A 47 -6.28 -14.60 -74.98
C ILE A 47 -6.04 -15.68 -73.92
N LEU A 48 -6.15 -16.96 -74.29
CA LEU A 48 -5.94 -18.08 -73.37
C LEU A 48 -4.51 -18.17 -72.83
N SER A 49 -3.51 -17.77 -73.64
CA SER A 49 -2.11 -17.72 -73.22
C SER A 49 -1.73 -16.46 -72.41
N GLY A 50 -2.71 -15.60 -72.08
CA GLY A 50 -2.52 -14.44 -71.20
C GLY A 50 -1.61 -13.35 -71.78
N LYS A 51 -1.36 -13.36 -73.09
CA LYS A 51 -0.41 -12.47 -73.77
C LYS A 51 -1.10 -11.36 -74.56
N THR A 52 -2.14 -10.73 -74.00
CA THR A 52 -2.60 -9.44 -74.51
C THR A 52 -1.74 -8.32 -73.95
N ARG A 53 -1.01 -7.66 -74.84
CA ARG A 53 -0.30 -6.40 -74.56
C ARG A 53 -1.31 -5.29 -74.31
N THR A 54 -1.83 -5.17 -73.09
CA THR A 54 -2.37 -3.89 -72.60
C THR A 54 -1.22 -3.13 -71.94
N ALA A 55 -0.53 -2.32 -72.75
CA ALA A 55 0.30 -1.25 -72.24
C ALA A 55 -0.62 -0.14 -71.70
N THR A 56 -0.82 -0.09 -70.38
CA THR A 56 -1.16 1.15 -69.65
C THR A 56 -0.85 0.97 -68.16
N SER A 57 0.17 1.71 -67.71
CA SER A 57 0.48 2.13 -66.33
C SER A 57 0.32 1.10 -65.19
N LYS A 58 1.45 0.49 -64.78
CA LYS A 58 1.58 -0.12 -63.44
C LYS A 58 1.48 0.98 -62.36
N LYS A 59 0.28 1.31 -61.90
CA LYS A 59 0.13 1.93 -60.57
C LYS A 59 0.51 0.87 -59.55
N LYS A 60 1.63 1.06 -58.83
CA LYS A 60 1.99 0.24 -57.66
C LYS A 60 0.84 0.32 -56.66
N SER A 61 -0.05 -0.67 -56.63
CA SER A 61 -1.05 -0.80 -55.58
C SER A 61 -0.31 -1.08 -54.28
N ARG A 62 -0.20 -0.08 -53.40
CA ARG A 62 0.15 -0.35 -52.02
C ARG A 62 -0.88 -1.36 -51.50
N PRO A 63 -0.47 -2.46 -50.89
CA PRO A 63 -1.41 -3.46 -50.46
C PRO A 63 -2.37 -2.88 -49.41
N PHE A 64 -3.66 -3.08 -49.61
CA PHE A 64 -4.74 -2.58 -48.76
C PHE A 64 -4.56 -2.92 -47.26
N TYR A 65 -3.91 -4.04 -46.96
CA TYR A 65 -3.56 -4.45 -45.59
C TYR A 65 -2.57 -3.51 -44.88
N LEU A 66 -1.64 -2.86 -45.60
CA LEU A 66 -0.71 -1.89 -44.99
C LEU A 66 -1.45 -0.61 -44.56
N ALA A 67 -2.46 -0.18 -45.31
CA ALA A 67 -3.28 0.97 -44.95
C ALA A 67 -4.17 0.66 -43.73
N ILE A 68 -4.80 -0.52 -43.71
CA ILE A 68 -5.59 -0.97 -42.54
C ILE A 68 -4.70 -1.15 -41.30
N MET A 69 -3.48 -1.70 -41.45
CA MET A 69 -2.52 -1.81 -40.34
C MET A 69 -2.14 -0.44 -39.79
N GLN A 70 -1.95 0.57 -40.64
CA GLN A 70 -1.62 1.93 -40.18
C GLN A 70 -2.78 2.55 -39.38
N GLU A 71 -4.03 2.36 -39.80
CA GLU A 71 -5.18 2.83 -39.03
C GLU A 71 -5.37 2.04 -37.72
N ALA A 72 -5.16 0.72 -37.75
CA ALA A 72 -5.19 -0.11 -36.53
C ALA A 72 -4.10 0.28 -35.53
N MET A 73 -2.88 0.60 -36.00
CA MET A 73 -1.78 1.07 -35.16
C MET A 73 -2.10 2.39 -34.46
N LYS A 74 -2.82 3.33 -35.11
CA LYS A 74 -3.26 4.57 -34.47
C LYS A 74 -4.26 4.29 -33.35
N VAL A 75 -5.22 3.39 -33.59
CA VAL A 75 -6.22 3.00 -32.58
C VAL A 75 -5.54 2.33 -31.38
N VAL A 76 -4.63 1.39 -31.62
CA VAL A 76 -3.85 0.74 -30.56
C VAL A 76 -3.00 1.76 -29.79
N ALA A 77 -2.40 2.73 -30.46
CA ALA A 77 -1.64 3.80 -29.80
C ALA A 77 -2.54 4.66 -28.90
N ILE A 78 -3.76 4.99 -29.32
CA ILE A 78 -4.73 5.72 -28.49
C ILE A 78 -5.11 4.90 -27.26
N PHE A 79 -5.43 3.61 -27.41
CA PHE A 79 -5.73 2.74 -26.27
C PHE A 79 -4.54 2.60 -25.32
N ALA A 80 -3.32 2.43 -25.86
CA ALA A 80 -2.12 2.37 -25.05
C ALA A 80 -1.89 3.67 -24.26
N ILE A 81 -2.11 4.83 -24.88
CA ILE A 81 -2.02 6.13 -24.20
C ILE A 81 -3.10 6.23 -23.12
N VAL A 82 -4.36 5.91 -23.42
CA VAL A 82 -5.46 5.99 -22.45
C VAL A 82 -5.23 5.05 -21.27
N ILE A 83 -4.80 3.82 -21.51
CA ILE A 83 -4.47 2.85 -20.46
C ILE A 83 -3.28 3.35 -19.64
N THR A 84 -2.22 3.82 -20.28
CA THR A 84 -1.02 4.32 -19.59
C THR A 84 -1.33 5.55 -18.75
N CYS A 85 -2.08 6.52 -19.30
CA CYS A 85 -2.56 7.68 -18.57
C CYS A 85 -3.49 7.28 -17.43
N GLY A 86 -4.43 6.37 -17.67
CA GLY A 86 -5.35 5.85 -16.64
C GLY A 86 -4.60 5.19 -15.49
N VAL A 87 -3.63 4.33 -15.78
CA VAL A 87 -2.76 3.70 -14.78
C VAL A 87 -1.93 4.76 -14.05
N TYR A 88 -1.39 5.75 -14.76
CA TYR A 88 -0.63 6.85 -14.14
C TYR A 88 -1.48 7.69 -13.18
N PHE A 89 -2.69 8.10 -13.59
CA PHE A 89 -3.61 8.84 -12.73
C PHE A 89 -4.10 8.00 -11.54
N TYR A 90 -4.37 6.71 -11.75
CA TYR A 90 -4.74 5.79 -10.67
C TYR A 90 -3.60 5.62 -9.66
N GLN A 91 -2.36 5.39 -10.11
CA GLN A 91 -1.19 5.32 -9.24
C GLN A 91 -0.93 6.66 -8.54
N SER A 92 -1.17 7.79 -9.21
CA SER A 92 -1.03 9.12 -8.61
C SER A 92 -2.05 9.36 -7.50
N GLU A 93 -3.31 8.94 -7.65
CA GLU A 93 -4.33 9.08 -6.60
C GLU A 93 -4.09 8.15 -5.42
N ILE A 94 -3.70 6.89 -5.67
CA ILE A 94 -3.26 5.97 -4.61
C ILE A 94 -2.09 6.57 -3.82
N ARG A 95 -1.11 7.20 -4.50
CA ARG A 95 0.00 7.89 -3.83
C ARG A 95 -0.45 9.06 -2.95
N LYS A 96 -1.46 9.85 -3.38
CA LYS A 96 -2.02 10.93 -2.55
C LYS A 96 -2.72 10.39 -1.31
N ILE A 97 -3.46 9.29 -1.41
CA ILE A 97 -4.10 8.63 -0.25
C ILE A 97 -3.04 8.16 0.76
N ASN A 98 -1.90 7.63 0.31
CA ASN A 98 -0.79 7.29 1.20
C ASN A 98 -0.19 8.49 1.95
N GLN A 99 -0.29 9.70 1.39
CA GLN A 99 0.24 10.91 2.04
C GLN A 99 -0.72 11.46 3.10
N SER A 100 -1.97 11.00 3.15
CA SER A 100 -2.89 11.39 4.21
C SER A 100 -2.54 10.65 5.51
N ILE A 101 -1.83 11.34 6.39
CA ILE A 101 -1.43 10.83 7.71
C ILE A 101 -2.49 11.23 8.73
N SER A 102 -3.08 10.24 9.40
CA SER A 102 -3.89 10.42 10.58
C SER A 102 -3.01 10.43 11.82
N THR A 103 -3.30 11.30 12.78
CA THR A 103 -2.57 11.38 14.05
C THR A 103 -3.53 11.34 15.22
N ILE A 104 -3.30 10.44 16.16
CA ILE A 104 -4.05 10.32 17.40
C ILE A 104 -3.14 10.73 18.54
N THR A 105 -3.64 11.65 19.37
CA THR A 105 -2.96 12.10 20.59
C THR A 105 -3.86 11.75 21.77
N VAL A 106 -3.33 10.96 22.70
CA VAL A 106 -4.00 10.57 23.94
C VAL A 106 -3.50 11.48 25.07
N PRO A 107 -4.38 12.28 25.70
CA PRO A 107 -3.98 13.13 26.80
C PRO A 107 -3.62 12.30 28.04
N ALA A 108 -3.11 12.97 29.08
CA ALA A 108 -2.82 12.30 30.35
C ALA A 108 -4.11 11.71 30.96
N GLY A 109 -3.99 10.58 31.67
CA GLY A 109 -5.11 9.90 32.32
C GLY A 109 -6.08 9.15 31.39
N GLN A 110 -5.95 9.30 30.08
CA GLN A 110 -6.81 8.63 29.10
C GLN A 110 -6.11 7.47 28.39
N ARG A 111 -6.92 6.60 27.80
CA ARG A 111 -6.48 5.50 26.94
C ARG A 111 -7.46 5.36 25.79
N VAL A 112 -6.97 4.96 24.63
CA VAL A 112 -7.80 4.78 23.44
C VAL A 112 -7.52 3.39 22.88
N ASN A 113 -8.58 2.71 22.43
CA ASN A 113 -8.47 1.53 21.57
C ASN A 113 -8.99 1.89 20.19
N LEU A 114 -8.28 1.47 19.15
CA LEU A 114 -8.70 1.64 17.77
C LEU A 114 -8.25 0.47 16.89
N ALA A 115 -8.91 0.31 15.76
CA ALA A 115 -8.48 -0.57 14.68
C ALA A 115 -7.82 0.24 13.57
N LEU A 116 -6.68 -0.24 13.09
CA LEU A 116 -5.98 0.32 11.93
C LEU A 116 -6.60 -0.18 10.61
N PRO A 117 -6.29 0.45 9.46
CA PRO A 117 -6.86 0.06 8.16
C PRO A 117 -6.57 -1.39 7.72
N ASP A 118 -5.55 -2.04 8.27
CA ASP A 118 -5.21 -3.45 8.04
C ASP A 118 -5.88 -4.43 9.03
N GLY A 119 -6.77 -3.94 9.89
CA GLY A 119 -7.44 -4.71 10.94
C GLY A 119 -6.63 -4.89 12.23
N THR A 120 -5.41 -4.36 12.31
CA THR A 120 -4.59 -4.41 13.53
C THR A 120 -5.28 -3.63 14.67
N SER A 121 -5.43 -4.23 15.84
CA SER A 121 -5.96 -3.55 17.04
C SER A 121 -4.83 -2.88 17.81
N VAL A 122 -5.03 -1.62 18.20
CA VAL A 122 -4.04 -0.83 18.93
C VAL A 122 -4.68 -0.18 20.15
N TRP A 123 -4.12 -0.48 21.31
CA TRP A 123 -4.36 0.27 22.53
C TRP A 123 -3.25 1.31 22.70
N LEU A 124 -3.61 2.58 22.85
CA LEU A 124 -2.71 3.69 23.16
C LEU A 124 -2.87 4.07 24.63
N ASN A 125 -1.74 4.17 25.34
CA ASN A 125 -1.73 4.59 26.74
C ASN A 125 -1.73 6.12 26.89
N ALA A 126 -1.87 6.60 28.12
CA ALA A 126 -1.84 8.02 28.46
C ALA A 126 -0.57 8.71 27.95
N ARG A 127 -0.69 9.97 27.52
CA ARG A 127 0.42 10.79 26.97
C ARG A 127 1.09 10.19 25.73
N SER A 128 0.37 9.37 24.97
CA SER A 128 0.91 8.77 23.74
C SER A 128 0.39 9.48 22.50
N LYS A 129 1.23 9.51 21.47
CA LYS A 129 0.92 10.02 20.14
C LYS A 129 1.28 8.95 19.11
N MET A 130 0.36 8.67 18.21
CA MET A 130 0.58 7.73 17.11
C MET A 130 0.14 8.35 15.79
N SER A 131 0.95 8.21 14.75
CA SER A 131 0.57 8.59 13.40
C SER A 131 0.63 7.40 12.45
N TYR A 132 -0.35 7.31 11.55
CA TYR A 132 -0.48 6.21 10.60
C TYR A 132 -1.16 6.69 9.30
N PRO A 133 -0.88 6.08 8.14
CA PRO A 133 -1.50 6.47 6.88
C PRO A 133 -2.97 6.00 6.82
N ALA A 134 -3.78 6.68 6.02
CA ALA A 134 -5.18 6.29 5.77
C ALA A 134 -5.31 4.88 5.17
N ALA A 135 -4.30 4.43 4.42
CA ALA A 135 -4.18 3.07 3.92
C ALA A 135 -2.70 2.68 3.84
N PHE A 136 -2.38 1.42 4.12
CA PHE A 136 -1.04 0.89 3.91
C PHE A 136 -0.91 0.36 2.49
N THR A 137 -0.37 1.13 1.54
CA THR A 137 -0.19 0.64 0.15
C THR A 137 1.26 0.41 -0.28
N GLY A 138 2.26 0.74 0.54
CA GLY A 138 3.67 0.43 0.26
C GLY A 138 4.03 -1.04 0.52
N ASP A 139 5.32 -1.37 0.60
CA ASP A 139 5.77 -2.75 0.90
C ASP A 139 5.73 -3.08 2.41
N LYS A 140 5.47 -2.08 3.24
CA LYS A 140 5.39 -2.19 4.70
C LYS A 140 4.15 -1.48 5.23
N ARG A 141 3.73 -1.88 6.44
CA ARG A 141 2.70 -1.21 7.23
C ARG A 141 3.40 -0.40 8.31
N GLU A 142 3.66 0.87 8.05
CA GLU A 142 4.49 1.70 8.94
C GLU A 142 3.63 2.70 9.72
N ILE A 143 3.88 2.77 11.03
CA ILE A 143 3.30 3.78 11.93
C ILE A 143 4.41 4.44 12.72
N THR A 144 4.18 5.66 13.20
CA THR A 144 5.08 6.33 14.17
C THR A 144 4.43 6.35 15.54
N LEU A 145 5.21 6.11 16.58
CA LEU A 145 4.78 6.09 17.97
C LEU A 145 5.74 6.93 18.83
N ASP A 146 5.16 7.83 19.60
CA ASP A 146 5.77 8.49 20.75
C ASP A 146 4.89 8.22 21.97
N GLY A 147 5.35 7.35 22.87
CA GLY A 147 4.59 6.93 24.04
C GLY A 147 4.50 5.42 24.19
N GLU A 148 3.39 4.93 24.73
CA GLU A 148 3.19 3.51 24.99
C GLU A 148 1.94 2.96 24.29
N ALA A 149 2.11 1.82 23.64
CA ALA A 149 1.05 1.18 22.89
C ALA A 149 1.16 -0.36 22.96
N TYR A 150 0.00 -1.01 23.02
CA TYR A 150 -0.14 -2.45 22.90
C TYR A 150 -0.78 -2.76 21.55
N PHE A 151 -0.18 -3.70 20.82
CA PHE A 151 -0.57 -4.05 19.45
C PHE A 151 -0.98 -5.52 19.38
N GLU A 152 -2.10 -5.78 18.71
CA GLU A 152 -2.49 -7.08 18.19
C GLU A 152 -2.49 -7.01 16.66
N VAL A 153 -1.34 -7.36 16.06
CA VAL A 153 -1.10 -7.16 14.63
C VAL A 153 -1.67 -8.30 13.81
N SER A 154 -2.46 -7.95 12.79
CA SER A 154 -2.94 -8.88 11.76
C SER A 154 -1.77 -9.57 11.07
N HIS A 155 -1.79 -10.90 11.02
CA HIS A 155 -0.72 -11.69 10.43
C HIS A 155 -0.65 -11.48 8.90
N ASN A 156 0.51 -11.03 8.42
CA ASN A 156 0.80 -10.85 7.01
C ASN A 156 2.32 -10.93 6.78
N THR A 157 2.78 -12.03 6.19
CA THR A 157 4.20 -12.30 5.92
C THR A 157 4.74 -11.52 4.73
N GLU A 158 3.88 -11.12 3.79
CA GLU A 158 4.28 -10.36 2.60
C GLU A 158 4.52 -8.89 2.92
N LYS A 159 3.86 -8.38 3.97
CA LYS A 159 3.88 -6.96 4.33
C LYS A 159 4.15 -6.75 5.83
N PRO A 160 5.42 -6.60 6.22
CA PRO A 160 5.81 -6.39 7.62
C PRO A 160 5.14 -5.15 8.22
N PHE A 161 4.81 -5.23 9.51
CA PHE A 161 4.33 -4.11 10.31
C PHE A 161 5.49 -3.51 11.09
N VAL A 162 5.66 -2.19 11.00
CA VAL A 162 6.79 -1.46 11.58
C VAL A 162 6.28 -0.33 12.47
N VAL A 163 6.62 -0.41 13.76
CA VAL A 163 6.44 0.69 14.71
C VAL A 163 7.74 1.48 14.76
N GLN A 164 7.71 2.69 14.22
CA GLN A 164 8.83 3.62 14.25
C GLN A 164 8.76 4.46 15.52
N THR A 165 9.86 4.49 16.27
CA THR A 165 9.99 5.38 17.44
C THR A 165 11.26 6.21 17.30
N SER A 166 11.45 7.21 18.17
CA SER A 166 12.68 8.02 18.18
C SER A 166 13.95 7.20 18.51
N LYS A 167 13.80 6.04 19.19
CA LYS A 167 14.92 5.27 19.73
C LYS A 167 15.16 3.96 18.99
N CYS A 168 14.12 3.15 18.84
CA CYS A 168 14.17 1.83 18.24
C CYS A 168 12.99 1.61 17.30
N ASN A 169 13.22 0.92 16.20
CA ASN A 169 12.16 0.45 15.31
C ASN A 169 11.81 -1.00 15.66
N VAL A 170 10.53 -1.31 15.65
CA VAL A 170 10.00 -2.64 15.97
C VAL A 170 9.30 -3.20 14.74
N GLU A 171 9.84 -4.29 14.19
CA GLU A 171 9.34 -4.94 12.98
C GLU A 171 8.75 -6.31 13.33
N VAL A 172 7.52 -6.57 12.85
CA VAL A 172 6.75 -7.78 13.13
C VAL A 172 5.97 -8.25 11.91
N LEU A 173 5.58 -9.52 11.87
CA LEU A 173 4.74 -10.08 10.79
C LEU A 173 3.29 -10.35 11.24
N GLY A 174 3.04 -10.54 12.54
CA GLY A 174 1.72 -10.85 13.09
C GLY A 174 1.86 -11.36 14.51
N THR A 175 1.69 -10.46 15.46
CA THR A 175 2.33 -10.56 16.77
C THR A 175 1.52 -9.78 17.81
N LYS A 176 1.49 -10.25 19.06
CA LYS A 176 0.99 -9.48 20.20
C LYS A 176 2.15 -8.95 21.03
N PHE A 177 2.28 -7.64 21.13
CA PHE A 177 3.42 -7.01 21.79
C PHE A 177 3.07 -5.62 22.33
N ASN A 178 3.91 -5.11 23.22
CA ASN A 178 3.81 -3.78 23.80
C ASN A 178 5.09 -3.01 23.50
N VAL A 179 4.97 -1.73 23.16
CA VAL A 179 6.10 -0.82 22.98
C VAL A 179 5.90 0.38 23.92
N GLU A 180 6.92 0.71 24.68
CA GLU A 180 7.02 1.91 25.51
C GLU A 180 8.25 2.71 25.07
N ALA A 181 8.03 3.91 24.53
CA ALA A 181 9.04 4.71 23.87
C ALA A 181 8.72 6.22 23.94
N TYR A 182 8.48 6.75 25.14
CA TYR A 182 8.23 8.19 25.32
C TYR A 182 9.46 9.03 24.97
N SER A 183 9.29 10.12 24.23
CA SER A 183 10.35 11.04 23.82
C SER A 183 11.01 11.79 24.98
N ASP A 184 10.31 11.95 26.10
CA ASP A 184 10.80 12.59 27.34
C ASP A 184 11.55 11.65 28.28
N SER A 185 11.68 10.36 27.93
CA SER A 185 12.48 9.36 28.65
C SER A 185 13.65 8.90 27.79
N GLU A 186 14.75 8.47 28.39
CA GLU A 186 15.84 7.79 27.67
C GLU A 186 15.53 6.31 27.42
N ASP A 187 14.63 5.74 28.20
CA ASP A 187 14.31 4.31 28.15
C ASP A 187 13.46 3.96 26.92
N PHE A 188 13.64 2.73 26.45
CA PHE A 188 12.76 2.07 25.49
C PHE A 188 12.53 0.64 25.95
N ASN A 189 11.28 0.18 25.89
CA ASN A 189 10.92 -1.21 26.15
C ASN A 189 10.02 -1.76 25.04
N ALA A 190 10.32 -2.95 24.54
CA ALA A 190 9.44 -3.71 23.66
C ALA A 190 9.26 -5.12 24.21
N ALA A 191 8.05 -5.47 24.61
CA ALA A 191 7.71 -6.74 25.24
C ALA A 191 6.85 -7.60 24.31
N LEU A 192 7.22 -8.86 24.13
CA LEU A 192 6.59 -9.79 23.22
C LEU A 192 5.77 -10.85 23.98
N MET A 193 4.49 -10.95 23.66
CA MET A 193 3.55 -11.91 24.25
C MET A 193 3.35 -13.12 23.34
N GLU A 194 3.17 -12.89 22.03
CA GLU A 194 2.93 -13.95 21.05
C GLU A 194 3.54 -13.58 19.70
N GLY A 195 4.17 -14.53 19.01
CA GLY A 195 4.77 -14.34 17.69
C GLY A 195 6.28 -14.09 17.74
N SER A 196 6.78 -13.21 16.86
CA SER A 196 8.18 -12.81 16.80
C SER A 196 8.30 -11.31 16.57
N VAL A 197 9.32 -10.70 17.18
CA VAL A 197 9.59 -9.26 17.10
C VAL A 197 11.07 -9.04 16.83
N LYS A 198 11.37 -8.24 15.82
CA LYS A 198 12.71 -7.72 15.57
C LYS A 198 12.79 -6.27 16.03
N VAL A 199 13.69 -5.99 16.96
CA VAL A 199 13.94 -4.64 17.50
C VAL A 199 15.27 -4.14 16.97
N ILE A 200 15.26 -2.96 16.34
CA ILE A 200 16.43 -2.35 15.69
C ILE A 200 16.73 -1.04 16.42
N ASN A 201 17.94 -0.89 16.95
CA ASN A 201 18.38 0.37 17.53
C ASN A 201 18.71 1.40 16.45
N ASN A 202 18.04 2.56 16.45
CA ASN A 202 18.22 3.58 15.43
C ASN A 202 19.62 4.23 15.47
N LYS A 203 20.25 4.29 16.66
CA LYS A 203 21.61 4.83 16.82
C LYS A 203 22.71 3.83 16.45
N ASN A 204 22.40 2.54 16.48
CA ASN A 204 23.33 1.48 16.10
C ASN A 204 22.56 0.36 15.39
N PRO A 205 22.39 0.44 14.06
CA PRO A 205 21.61 -0.54 13.30
C PRO A 205 22.13 -1.98 13.40
N SER A 206 23.43 -2.16 13.65
CA SER A 206 24.03 -3.47 13.94
C SER A 206 23.54 -4.06 15.28
N GLY A 207 23.08 -3.22 16.19
CA GLY A 207 22.41 -3.59 17.44
C GLY A 207 20.95 -3.97 17.22
N THR A 208 20.73 -5.10 16.55
CA THR A 208 19.40 -5.72 16.38
C THR A 208 19.19 -6.84 17.40
N VAL A 209 17.99 -6.93 17.95
CA VAL A 209 17.58 -8.01 18.87
C VAL A 209 16.33 -8.67 18.32
N LEU A 210 16.35 -10.00 18.20
CA LEU A 210 15.17 -10.80 17.90
C LEU A 210 14.60 -11.34 19.21
N LEU A 211 13.33 -11.05 19.47
CA LEU A 211 12.62 -11.52 20.65
C LEU A 211 11.84 -12.79 20.35
N SER A 212 11.90 -13.72 21.29
CA SER A 212 10.98 -14.85 21.39
C SER A 212 9.81 -14.50 22.34
N PRO A 213 8.67 -15.21 22.28
CA PRO A 213 7.58 -15.03 23.23
C PRO A 213 8.05 -14.98 24.68
N ASN A 214 7.43 -14.12 25.48
CA ASN A 214 7.72 -13.87 26.90
C ASN A 214 9.06 -13.16 27.19
N TYR A 215 9.66 -12.53 26.18
CA TYR A 215 10.85 -11.70 26.33
C TYR A 215 10.56 -10.22 26.07
N MET A 216 11.36 -9.36 26.69
CA MET A 216 11.36 -7.92 26.51
C MET A 216 12.75 -7.43 26.13
N ALA A 217 12.82 -6.61 25.08
CA ALA A 217 13.99 -5.81 24.76
C ALA A 217 13.91 -4.49 25.52
N SER A 218 15.00 -4.12 26.18
CA SER A 218 15.15 -2.81 26.83
C SER A 218 16.40 -2.12 26.32
N LEU A 219 16.27 -0.83 25.98
CA LEU A 219 17.40 0.04 25.68
C LEU A 219 17.75 0.81 26.95
N LYS A 220 18.93 0.54 27.52
CA LYS A 220 19.46 1.27 28.69
C LYS A 220 20.89 1.69 28.40
N ASN A 221 21.23 2.95 28.68
CA ASN A 221 22.55 3.53 28.43
C ASN A 221 23.04 3.29 26.99
N GLY A 222 22.12 3.35 26.01
CA GLY A 222 22.41 3.10 24.60
C GLY A 222 22.64 1.63 24.20
N LYS A 223 22.61 0.69 25.16
CA LYS A 223 22.74 -0.75 24.89
C LYS A 223 21.37 -1.42 24.89
N LEU A 224 21.07 -2.13 23.79
CA LEU A 224 19.86 -2.92 23.64
C LEU A 224 20.13 -4.34 24.16
N SER A 225 19.28 -4.82 25.07
CA SER A 225 19.38 -6.19 25.61
C SER A 225 18.01 -6.83 25.77
N ALA A 226 17.93 -8.15 25.59
CA ALA A 226 16.73 -8.94 25.85
C ALA A 226 16.76 -9.57 27.25
N SER A 227 15.60 -9.62 27.91
CA SER A 227 15.41 -10.31 29.20
C SER A 227 14.02 -10.95 29.26
N PRO A 228 13.83 -12.03 30.04
CA PRO A 228 12.51 -12.62 30.22
C PRO A 228 11.58 -11.67 30.98
N ILE A 229 10.30 -11.68 30.62
CA ILE A 229 9.25 -10.92 31.30
C ILE A 229 8.94 -11.62 32.62
N SER A 230 9.22 -10.96 33.73
CA SER A 230 8.95 -11.49 35.08
C SER A 230 7.53 -11.21 35.56
N ASP A 231 6.89 -10.16 35.04
CA ASP A 231 5.54 -9.75 35.42
C ASP A 231 4.77 -9.23 34.21
N PHE A 232 3.71 -9.95 33.84
CA PHE A 232 2.79 -9.56 32.77
C PHE A 232 1.71 -8.58 33.25
N ASP A 233 1.55 -8.42 34.56
CA ASP A 233 0.53 -7.51 35.12
C ASP A 233 0.78 -6.05 34.69
N ILE A 234 2.02 -5.70 34.33
CA ILE A 234 2.38 -4.37 33.82
C ILE A 234 1.64 -4.01 32.52
N PHE A 235 1.23 -4.99 31.71
CA PHE A 235 0.49 -4.75 30.45
C PHE A 235 -1.03 -4.78 30.63
N ARG A 236 -1.53 -4.86 31.87
CA ARG A 236 -2.96 -4.81 32.18
C ARG A 236 -3.52 -3.39 32.27
N TRP A 237 -2.69 -2.37 32.01
CA TRP A 237 -3.16 -1.00 31.83
C TRP A 237 -4.20 -0.90 30.71
N LYS A 238 -4.10 -1.73 29.66
CA LYS A 238 -5.09 -1.81 28.57
C LYS A 238 -6.48 -2.26 29.06
N GLU A 239 -6.52 -3.03 30.15
CA GLU A 239 -7.75 -3.46 30.84
C GLU A 239 -8.20 -2.46 31.91
N GLY A 240 -7.54 -1.30 32.00
CA GLY A 240 -7.84 -0.28 33.01
C GLY A 240 -7.35 -0.65 34.42
N LEU A 241 -6.35 -1.53 34.52
CA LEU A 241 -5.76 -1.93 35.79
C LEU A 241 -4.40 -1.28 36.02
N ILE A 242 -4.19 -0.74 37.21
CA ILE A 242 -2.87 -0.37 37.73
C ILE A 242 -2.39 -1.51 38.61
N CYS A 243 -1.45 -2.28 38.10
CA CYS A 243 -0.81 -3.35 38.85
C CYS A 243 0.60 -2.93 39.27
N PHE A 244 0.97 -3.28 40.49
CA PHE A 244 2.29 -2.99 41.04
C PHE A 244 2.63 -4.06 42.08
N ARG A 245 3.88 -4.46 42.11
CA ARG A 245 4.40 -5.46 43.04
C ARG A 245 5.76 -5.00 43.52
N ASN A 246 5.96 -5.01 44.83
CA ASN A 246 7.20 -4.60 45.47
C ASN A 246 7.71 -3.23 44.97
N MET A 247 6.80 -2.27 44.77
CA MET A 247 7.08 -0.96 44.19
C MET A 247 7.22 0.10 45.28
N ASN A 248 8.20 1.00 45.16
CA ASN A 248 8.34 2.13 46.08
C ASN A 248 7.10 3.05 45.98
N PHE A 249 6.63 3.58 47.11
CA PHE A 249 5.50 4.50 47.17
C PHE A 249 5.65 5.69 46.20
N GLU A 250 6.83 6.29 46.09
CA GLU A 250 7.10 7.39 45.16
C GLU A 250 6.91 6.95 43.69
N GLN A 251 7.44 5.78 43.33
CA GLN A 251 7.26 5.21 41.99
C GLN A 251 5.79 4.89 41.70
N LEU A 252 5.04 4.43 42.71
CA LEU A 252 3.61 4.21 42.60
C LEU A 252 2.85 5.52 42.37
N MET A 253 3.25 6.61 43.05
CA MET A 253 2.65 7.92 42.83
C MET A 253 2.93 8.44 41.42
N LEU A 254 4.16 8.33 40.90
CA LEU A 254 4.46 8.67 39.50
C LEU A 254 3.61 7.86 38.51
N ARG A 255 3.36 6.58 38.81
CA ARG A 255 2.46 5.74 38.01
C ARG A 255 1.01 6.22 38.09
N PHE A 256 0.54 6.61 39.28
CA PHE A 256 -0.79 7.20 39.45
C PHE A 256 -0.93 8.53 38.72
N GLU A 257 0.07 9.40 38.74
CA GLU A 257 0.07 10.64 37.95
C GLU A 257 -0.16 10.37 36.46
N LYS A 258 0.58 9.41 35.89
CA LYS A 258 0.41 8.99 34.48
C LYS A 258 -0.99 8.44 34.23
N CYS A 259 -1.48 7.54 35.10
CA CYS A 259 -2.75 6.84 34.92
C CYS A 259 -4.00 7.69 35.15
N TYR A 260 -3.93 8.71 36.01
CA TYR A 260 -5.06 9.58 36.36
C TYR A 260 -4.95 10.99 35.77
N GLY A 261 -3.79 11.37 35.23
CA GLY A 261 -3.58 12.68 34.62
C GLY A 261 -3.52 13.83 35.61
N ILE A 262 -3.01 13.57 36.82
CA ILE A 262 -2.86 14.56 37.91
C ILE A 262 -1.41 14.66 38.35
N ARG A 263 -1.08 15.69 39.15
CA ARG A 263 0.19 15.76 39.87
C ARG A 263 0.00 15.26 41.31
N ILE A 264 0.96 14.52 41.83
CA ILE A 264 1.04 14.03 43.21
C ILE A 264 2.40 14.44 43.78
N VAL A 265 2.37 15.18 44.89
CA VAL A 265 3.57 15.62 45.61
C VAL A 265 3.63 14.88 46.93
N VAL A 266 4.71 14.12 47.13
CA VAL A 266 4.95 13.36 48.37
C VAL A 266 5.80 14.21 49.32
N GLU A 267 5.19 14.80 50.33
CA GLU A 267 5.88 15.61 51.35
C GLU A 267 6.33 14.74 52.54
N ASN A 268 5.57 13.67 52.81
CA ASN A 268 5.85 12.74 53.90
C ASN A 268 7.09 11.88 53.63
N LYS A 269 8.21 12.24 54.26
CA LYS A 269 9.48 11.52 54.11
C LYS A 269 9.46 10.09 54.66
N ASN A 270 8.49 9.73 55.53
CA ASN A 270 8.40 8.37 56.06
C ASN A 270 7.95 7.35 54.99
N LEU A 271 7.31 7.83 53.92
CA LEU A 271 6.83 6.98 52.82
C LEU A 271 7.93 6.62 51.81
N ILE A 272 9.10 7.27 51.87
CA ILE A 272 10.22 7.05 50.93
C ILE A 272 10.66 5.58 50.90
N LYS A 273 10.61 4.87 52.03
CA LYS A 273 10.99 3.45 52.12
C LYS A 273 9.78 2.51 52.08
N TYR A 274 8.57 3.05 51.96
CA TYR A 274 7.37 2.23 51.96
C TYR A 274 7.22 1.55 50.61
N VAL A 275 6.92 0.25 50.65
CA VAL A 275 6.81 -0.59 49.46
C VAL A 275 5.39 -1.12 49.38
N CYS A 276 4.80 -0.96 48.20
CA CYS A 276 3.41 -1.32 47.94
C CYS A 276 3.34 -2.51 46.99
N SER A 277 2.34 -3.37 47.19
CA SER A 277 1.92 -4.38 46.22
C SER A 277 0.41 -4.41 46.17
N GLY A 278 -0.16 -4.50 44.97
CA GLY A 278 -1.60 -4.46 44.82
C GLY A 278 -2.04 -4.25 43.37
N LYS A 279 -3.36 -4.19 43.22
CA LYS A 279 -4.04 -3.93 41.94
C LYS A 279 -5.19 -2.96 42.20
N PHE A 280 -5.25 -1.90 41.41
CA PHE A 280 -6.37 -0.96 41.41
C PHE A 280 -7.01 -0.89 40.03
N ARG A 281 -8.33 -0.67 39.97
CA ARG A 281 -8.99 -0.25 38.74
C ARG A 281 -8.94 1.25 38.65
N ILE A 282 -8.62 1.76 37.46
CA ILE A 282 -8.57 3.20 37.20
C ILE A 282 -9.96 3.83 37.31
N SER A 283 -11.02 3.06 37.01
CA SER A 283 -12.41 3.48 37.19
C SER A 283 -12.78 3.80 38.63
N ASP A 284 -12.08 3.22 39.61
CA ASP A 284 -12.41 3.40 41.03
C ASP A 284 -11.94 4.77 41.55
N GLY A 285 -11.09 5.47 40.77
CA GLY A 285 -10.60 6.80 41.09
C GLY A 285 -9.41 6.81 42.05
N ILE A 286 -8.58 7.85 41.90
CA ILE A 286 -7.36 8.02 42.69
C ILE A 286 -7.64 8.17 44.19
N ASP A 287 -8.69 8.89 44.58
CA ASP A 287 -8.99 9.13 46.00
C ASP A 287 -9.31 7.82 46.72
N ASN A 288 -10.00 6.90 46.04
CA ASN A 288 -10.27 5.57 46.60
C ASN A 288 -8.97 4.76 46.74
N ALA A 289 -8.11 4.78 45.72
CA ALA A 289 -6.82 4.11 45.76
C ALA A 289 -5.94 4.63 46.92
N LEU A 290 -5.87 5.96 47.09
CA LEU A 290 -5.13 6.59 48.19
C LEU A 290 -5.76 6.24 49.55
N ARG A 291 -7.09 6.27 49.71
CA ARG A 291 -7.73 5.88 50.98
C ARG A 291 -7.49 4.41 51.34
N ILE A 292 -7.38 3.53 50.34
CA ILE A 292 -7.05 2.12 50.58
C ILE A 292 -5.59 2.01 51.06
N LEU A 293 -4.65 2.70 50.40
CA LEU A 293 -3.25 2.72 50.83
C LEU A 293 -3.06 3.32 52.23
N GLN A 294 -3.90 4.28 52.64
CA GLN A 294 -3.91 4.83 54.01
C GLN A 294 -4.22 3.79 55.10
N LYS A 295 -4.83 2.64 54.76
CA LYS A 295 -5.09 1.58 55.75
C LYS A 295 -3.81 0.91 56.23
N ASP A 296 -2.80 0.83 55.35
CA ASP A 296 -1.53 0.16 55.62
C ASP A 296 -0.38 1.16 55.83
N ALA A 297 -0.48 2.37 55.29
CA ALA A 297 0.52 3.43 55.40
C ALA A 297 -0.04 4.67 56.12
N LYS A 298 0.72 5.22 57.08
CA LYS A 298 0.30 6.39 57.86
C LYS A 298 0.61 7.69 57.09
N TYR A 299 -0.42 8.26 56.46
CA TYR A 299 -0.36 9.57 55.83
C TYR A 299 -1.75 10.20 55.70
N SER A 300 -1.79 11.49 55.41
CA SER A 300 -2.98 12.26 55.01
C SER A 300 -2.78 12.82 53.60
N PHE A 301 -3.86 13.13 52.88
CA PHE A 301 -3.73 13.77 51.57
C PHE A 301 -4.79 14.84 51.35
N GLU A 302 -4.40 15.88 50.62
CA GLU A 302 -5.24 17.04 50.30
C GLU A 302 -5.10 17.41 48.83
N ARG A 303 -6.18 17.90 48.21
CA ARG A 303 -6.16 18.45 46.85
C ARG A 303 -5.94 19.96 46.89
N ASN A 304 -5.28 20.50 45.88
CA ASN A 304 -5.30 21.94 45.63
C ASN A 304 -6.70 22.42 45.17
N LYS A 305 -6.89 23.75 45.12
CA LYS A 305 -8.18 24.37 44.75
C LYS A 305 -8.69 23.96 43.36
N ASP A 306 -7.78 23.71 42.43
CA ASP A 306 -8.11 23.36 41.04
C ASP A 306 -8.15 21.85 40.80
N GLU A 307 -8.03 21.04 41.86
CA GLU A 307 -8.00 19.58 41.86
C GLU A 307 -6.93 18.91 40.98
N SER A 308 -5.99 19.68 40.46
CA SER A 308 -4.91 19.24 39.58
C SER A 308 -3.71 18.63 40.33
N VAL A 309 -3.58 18.92 41.62
CA VAL A 309 -2.45 18.49 42.47
C VAL A 309 -2.95 17.87 43.77
N ILE A 310 -2.41 16.70 44.12
CA ILE A 310 -2.60 16.05 45.43
C ILE A 310 -1.30 16.14 46.23
N TYR A 311 -1.39 16.62 47.47
CA TYR A 311 -0.28 16.64 48.43
C TYR A 311 -0.45 15.49 49.42
N ILE A 312 0.60 14.67 49.61
CA ILE A 312 0.64 13.56 50.56
C ILE A 312 1.52 13.96 51.75
N LYS A 313 0.88 14.12 52.91
CA LYS A 313 1.43 14.66 54.17
C LYS A 313 1.56 13.60 55.26
#